data_AF-A0AAU9XB85-F1
#
_entry.id   AF-A0AAU9XB85-F1
#
_cell.length_a   1.000
_cell.length_b   1.000
_cell.length_c   1.000
_cell.angle_alpha   90.00
_cell.angle_beta   90.00
_cell.angle_gamma   90.00
#
_symmetry.space_group_name_H-M   'P 1'
#
loop_
_entity.id
_entity.type
_entity.pdbx_description
1 polymer ?
#
loop_
_entity_poly.entity_id
_entity_poly.type
_entity_poly.pdbx_seq_one_letter_code
_entity_poly.pdbx_strand_id
1 'polypeptide(L)'
;GPPDKTVKYKVSPWPVITDADSVNVTFTFTPARDIFSLSFFFNVTKDGKTIIERNKEANCNYVPYHCYFSADETYTLTKTGLHIVNVSPIFKGKFEATLILFNQEQFSVFCVQSVVVVS
;
A
#
# COMPACT_ATOMS: atom_id res chain seq x y z
N GLY A 1 -15.87 -0.74 -13.94
CA GLY A 1 -16.28 -2.15 -13.75
C GLY A 1 -16.53 -2.38 -12.28
N PRO A 2 -17.28 -3.42 -11.87
CA PRO A 2 -17.51 -3.67 -10.45
C PRO A 2 -16.14 -4.01 -9.82
N PRO A 3 -15.74 -3.36 -8.72
CA PRO A 3 -14.59 -3.81 -7.96
C PRO A 3 -15.04 -5.06 -7.22
N ASP A 4 -14.52 -6.23 -7.55
CA ASP A 4 -14.43 -7.30 -6.56
C ASP A 4 -13.55 -8.46 -7.04
N LYS A 5 -12.49 -8.72 -6.28
CA LYS A 5 -12.32 -9.96 -5.50
C LYS A 5 -11.09 -9.86 -4.58
N THR A 6 -11.38 -9.44 -3.35
CA THR A 6 -10.61 -9.65 -2.12
C THR A 6 -9.12 -9.35 -2.19
N VAL A 7 -8.78 -8.07 -2.31
CA VAL A 7 -7.49 -7.62 -1.79
C VAL A 7 -7.51 -7.82 -0.28
N LYS A 8 -6.65 -8.71 0.20
CA LYS A 8 -6.40 -8.89 1.63
C LYS A 8 -5.11 -8.17 1.95
N TYR A 9 -5.08 -7.45 3.06
CA TYR A 9 -3.85 -6.89 3.57
C TYR A 9 -3.64 -7.30 5.02
N LYS A 10 -2.38 -7.45 5.41
CA LYS A 10 -1.97 -7.73 6.77
C LYS A 10 -0.82 -6.79 7.11
N VAL A 11 -0.92 -6.15 8.27
CA VAL A 11 0.15 -5.34 8.85
C VAL A 11 0.64 -6.05 10.11
N SER A 12 1.96 -6.07 10.32
CA SER A 12 2.56 -6.57 11.56
C SER A 12 3.77 -5.74 11.96
N PRO A 13 3.95 -5.37 13.24
CA PRO A 13 3.02 -5.64 14.35
C PRO A 13 1.69 -4.87 14.20
N TRP A 14 0.65 -5.33 14.87
CA TRP A 14 -0.70 -4.73 14.87
C TRP A 14 -1.44 -5.18 16.15
N PRO A 15 -2.31 -4.36 16.77
CA PRO A 15 -2.74 -3.01 16.38
C PRO A 15 -1.81 -1.89 16.84
N VAL A 16 -0.87 -2.18 17.75
CA VAL A 16 0.07 -1.19 18.27
C VAL A 16 1.34 -1.25 17.42
N ILE A 17 1.73 -0.11 16.88
CA ILE A 17 2.98 0.10 16.16
C ILE A 17 3.66 1.32 16.78
N THR A 18 4.90 1.16 17.18
CA THR A 18 5.75 2.21 17.76
C THR A 18 6.79 2.68 16.73
N ASP A 19 7.46 3.79 17.02
CA ASP A 19 8.57 4.33 16.21
C ASP A 19 9.80 3.42 16.17
N ALA A 20 9.96 2.56 17.19
CA ALA A 20 11.00 1.52 17.23
C ALA A 20 10.68 0.30 16.37
N ASP A 21 9.42 0.12 15.95
CA ASP A 21 9.00 -1.09 15.26
C ASP A 21 9.39 -1.09 13.78
N SER A 22 9.74 -2.28 13.30
CA SER A 22 9.84 -2.54 11.87
C SER A 22 8.52 -3.13 11.37
N VAL A 23 7.87 -2.44 10.45
CA VAL A 23 6.55 -2.83 9.94
C VAL A 23 6.70 -3.70 8.71
N ASN A 24 5.99 -4.83 8.72
CA ASN A 24 5.79 -5.67 7.55
C ASN A 24 4.36 -5.50 7.06
N VAL A 25 4.21 -5.28 5.75
CA VAL A 25 2.92 -5.18 5.08
C VAL A 25 2.85 -6.26 4.01
N THR A 26 1.84 -7.12 4.12
CA THR A 26 1.55 -8.16 3.14
C THR A 26 0.24 -7.84 2.43
N PHE A 27 0.25 -7.88 1.11
CA PHE A 27 -0.94 -7.76 0.26
C PHE A 27 -1.15 -9.07 -0.50
N THR A 28 -2.38 -9.56 -0.52
CA THR A 28 -2.79 -10.68 -1.36
C THR A 28 -3.87 -10.21 -2.30
N PHE A 29 -3.69 -10.40 -3.61
CA PHE A 29 -4.65 -9.97 -4.63
C PHE A 29 -4.69 -10.94 -5.80
N THR A 30 -5.77 -10.89 -6.57
CA THR A 30 -5.94 -11.64 -7.83
C THR A 30 -6.31 -10.63 -8.92
N PRO A 31 -5.44 -10.37 -9.92
CA PRO A 31 -5.72 -9.37 -10.92
C PRO A 31 -6.71 -9.92 -11.95
N ALA A 32 -7.62 -9.07 -12.43
CA ALA A 32 -8.60 -9.45 -13.46
C ALA A 32 -8.02 -9.41 -14.89
N ARG A 33 -6.78 -8.94 -15.05
CA ARG A 33 -6.07 -8.77 -16.31
C ARG A 33 -4.59 -8.97 -16.07
N ASP A 34 -3.87 -9.35 -17.12
CA ASP A 34 -2.42 -9.39 -17.09
C ASP A 34 -1.84 -8.00 -16.77
N ILE A 35 -0.90 -8.00 -15.83
CA ILE A 35 -0.16 -6.82 -15.39
C ILE A 35 1.28 -7.00 -15.83
N PHE A 36 1.82 -6.02 -16.55
CA PHE A 36 3.22 -6.01 -17.02
C PHE A 36 4.07 -4.94 -16.34
N SER A 37 3.41 -3.91 -15.81
CA SER A 37 4.04 -2.91 -14.96
C SER A 37 3.05 -2.42 -13.91
N LEU A 38 3.60 -1.93 -12.80
CA LEU A 38 2.83 -1.40 -11.70
C LEU A 38 3.24 0.04 -11.42
N SER A 39 2.29 0.88 -11.04
CA SER A 39 2.53 2.16 -10.40
C SER A 39 1.69 2.28 -9.14
N PHE A 40 2.15 3.07 -8.18
CA PHE A 40 1.38 3.34 -6.98
C PHE A 40 1.18 4.83 -6.75
N PHE A 41 0.01 5.15 -6.24
CA PHE A 41 -0.33 6.43 -5.64
C PHE A 41 -0.52 6.22 -4.14
N PHE A 42 0.17 7.00 -3.32
CA PHE A 42 0.05 7.00 -1.87
C PHE A 42 -0.18 8.43 -1.38
N ASN A 43 -1.26 8.60 -0.63
CA ASN A 43 -1.64 9.86 -0.02
C ASN A 43 -1.92 9.66 1.46
N VAL A 44 -1.43 10.57 2.30
CA VAL A 44 -1.80 10.68 3.71
C VAL A 44 -2.37 12.06 3.96
N THR A 45 -3.54 12.12 4.55
CA THR A 45 -4.21 13.35 4.97
C THR A 45 -4.39 13.38 6.49
N LYS A 46 -4.41 14.60 7.04
CA LYS A 46 -4.77 14.91 8.42
C LYS A 46 -5.72 16.10 8.39
N ASP A 47 -6.88 15.98 9.03
CA ASP A 47 -7.91 17.03 9.07
C ASP A 47 -8.27 17.57 7.67
N GLY A 48 -8.37 16.66 6.68
CA GLY A 48 -8.65 16.99 5.28
C GLY A 48 -7.50 17.60 4.49
N LYS A 49 -6.32 17.82 5.09
CA LYS A 49 -5.14 18.35 4.40
C LYS A 49 -4.15 17.24 4.07
N THR A 50 -3.69 17.21 2.81
CA THR A 50 -2.60 16.33 2.38
C THR A 50 -1.29 16.72 3.07
N ILE A 51 -0.68 15.75 3.76
CA ILE A 51 0.63 15.90 4.41
C ILE A 51 1.72 15.11 3.70
N ILE A 52 1.36 14.01 3.04
CA ILE A 52 2.28 13.18 2.27
C ILE A 52 1.56 12.81 0.98
N GLU A 53 2.19 13.09 -0.15
CA GLU A 53 1.78 12.58 -1.45
C GLU A 53 3.00 11.97 -2.15
N ARG A 54 2.80 10.78 -2.69
CA ARG A 54 3.81 10.03 -3.44
C ARG A 54 3.12 9.37 -4.62
N ASN A 55 3.62 9.66 -5.81
CA ASN A 55 3.34 8.88 -7.00
C ASN A 55 4.67 8.30 -7.47
N LYS A 56 4.71 6.99 -7.70
CA LYS A 56 5.91 6.34 -8.21
C LYS A 56 5.50 5.19 -9.11
N GLU A 57 6.20 5.04 -10.22
CA GLU A 57 6.27 3.76 -10.89
C GLU A 57 6.87 2.75 -9.90
N ALA A 58 6.17 1.65 -9.67
CA ALA A 58 6.65 0.59 -8.81
C ALA A 58 7.80 -0.08 -9.56
N ASN A 59 8.99 0.45 -9.34
CA ASN A 59 10.20 -0.08 -9.98
C ASN A 59 10.32 -1.55 -9.57
N CYS A 60 10.36 -2.45 -10.56
CA CYS A 60 10.35 -3.91 -10.40
C CYS A 60 11.48 -4.45 -9.50
N ASN A 61 12.41 -3.58 -9.11
CA ASN A 61 13.49 -3.84 -8.16
C ASN A 61 13.05 -3.84 -6.69
N TYR A 62 11.90 -3.24 -6.34
CA TYR A 62 11.44 -3.14 -4.94
C TYR A 62 10.49 -4.26 -4.51
N VAL A 63 9.94 -4.98 -5.48
CA VAL A 63 9.10 -6.17 -5.27
C VAL A 63 9.95 -7.36 -5.69
N PRO A 64 10.24 -8.32 -4.80
CA PRO A 64 11.09 -9.42 -5.16
C PRO A 64 10.30 -10.31 -6.15
N TYR A 65 10.78 -10.30 -7.40
CA TYR A 65 10.71 -11.36 -8.41
C TYR A 65 9.86 -11.20 -9.67
N HIS A 66 8.69 -10.57 -9.72
CA HIS A 66 7.98 -10.45 -11.01
C HIS A 66 7.17 -9.15 -11.12
N CYS A 67 7.38 -8.42 -12.22
CA CYS A 67 6.47 -7.36 -12.67
C CYS A 67 5.36 -7.88 -13.60
N TYR A 68 5.42 -9.18 -13.90
CA TYR A 68 4.37 -9.89 -14.60
C TYR A 68 3.46 -10.58 -13.59
N PHE A 69 2.17 -10.23 -13.60
CA PHE A 69 1.13 -10.91 -12.87
C PHE A 69 0.06 -11.33 -13.86
N SER A 70 -0.12 -12.64 -14.04
CA SER A 70 -1.15 -13.20 -14.90
C SER A 70 -2.54 -12.96 -14.31
N ALA A 71 -3.51 -12.73 -15.19
CA ALA A 71 -4.92 -12.67 -14.82
C ALA A 71 -5.34 -13.95 -14.08
N ASP A 72 -6.25 -13.80 -13.13
CA ASP A 72 -6.89 -14.88 -12.35
C ASP A 72 -5.97 -15.70 -11.43
N GLU A 73 -4.66 -15.42 -11.39
CA GLU A 73 -3.74 -15.98 -10.42
C GLU A 73 -3.67 -15.15 -9.13
N THR A 74 -3.65 -15.82 -7.97
CA THR A 74 -3.53 -15.13 -6.69
C THR A 74 -2.07 -14.92 -6.31
N TYR A 75 -1.70 -13.66 -6.07
CA TYR A 75 -0.35 -13.28 -5.67
C TYR A 75 -0.32 -12.75 -4.25
N THR A 76 0.77 -12.99 -3.54
CA THR A 76 1.04 -12.43 -2.21
C THR A 76 2.36 -11.68 -2.22
N LEU A 77 2.30 -10.36 -2.01
CA LEU A 77 3.45 -9.47 -1.95
C LEU A 77 3.69 -9.07 -0.50
N THR A 78 4.90 -9.26 -0.01
CA THR A 78 5.29 -8.79 1.32
C THR A 78 6.39 -7.75 1.22
N LYS A 79 6.15 -6.58 1.79
CA LYS A 79 7.17 -5.58 2.06
C LYS A 79 7.56 -5.68 3.52
N THR A 80 8.79 -6.12 3.77
CA THR A 80 9.35 -6.18 5.12
C THR A 80 10.21 -4.95 5.42
N GLY A 81 10.39 -4.63 6.69
CA GLY A 81 11.40 -3.65 7.08
C GLY A 81 10.98 -2.19 6.95
N LEU A 82 9.69 -1.87 6.84
CA LEU A 82 9.23 -0.49 6.74
C LEU A 82 9.38 0.18 8.09
N HIS A 83 10.36 1.06 8.21
CA HIS A 83 10.52 1.88 9.41
C HIS A 83 9.54 3.05 9.37
N ILE A 84 8.75 3.20 10.43
CA ILE A 84 8.03 4.44 10.66
C ILE A 84 9.07 5.47 11.08
N VAL A 85 9.53 6.26 10.11
CA VAL A 85 10.58 7.26 10.34
C VAL A 85 10.06 8.26 11.38
N ASN A 86 10.76 8.37 12.51
CA ASN A 86 10.60 9.35 13.59
C ASN A 86 9.47 10.34 13.32
N VAL A 87 8.24 9.93 13.66
CA VAL A 87 7.07 10.78 13.47
C VAL A 87 7.23 11.90 14.49
N SER A 88 7.72 13.05 14.00
CA SER A 88 7.72 14.32 14.73
C SER A 88 6.39 14.45 15.50
N PRO A 89 6.35 15.04 16.70
CA PRO A 89 5.12 15.20 17.49
C PRO A 89 3.93 15.80 16.72
N ILE A 90 4.21 16.53 15.62
CA ILE A 90 3.23 17.05 14.66
C ILE A 90 2.35 15.92 14.04
N PHE A 91 2.92 14.72 13.94
CA PHE A 91 2.29 13.51 13.42
C PHE A 91 1.60 12.66 14.49
N LYS A 92 1.32 13.19 15.69
CA LYS A 92 0.33 12.58 16.60
C LYS A 92 -1.09 12.84 16.10
N GLY A 93 -1.99 11.90 16.38
CA GLY A 93 -3.42 12.01 16.06
C GLY A 93 -3.88 11.02 14.99
N LYS A 94 -5.03 11.33 14.39
CA LYS A 94 -5.68 10.50 13.38
C LYS A 94 -5.25 10.94 11.97
N PHE A 95 -4.91 9.96 11.14
CA PHE A 95 -4.54 10.13 9.73
C PHE A 95 -5.40 9.24 8.86
N GLU A 96 -5.67 9.70 7.65
CA GLU A 96 -6.30 8.90 6.61
C GLU A 96 -5.25 8.64 5.54
N ALA A 97 -4.99 7.37 5.26
CA ALA A 97 -4.05 6.94 4.24
C ALA A 97 -4.83 6.27 3.11
N THR A 98 -4.47 6.62 1.87
CA THR A 98 -4.98 5.98 0.67
C THR A 98 -3.79 5.45 -0.13
N LEU A 99 -3.84 4.17 -0.47
CA LEU A 99 -2.89 3.51 -1.38
C LEU A 99 -3.67 2.97 -2.56
N ILE A 100 -3.30 3.37 -3.77
CA ILE A 100 -3.87 2.84 -5.01
C ILE A 100 -2.73 2.24 -5.81
N LEU A 101 -2.93 1.02 -6.27
CA LEU A 101 -2.03 0.34 -7.20
C LEU A 101 -2.70 0.31 -8.58
N PHE A 102 -1.96 0.69 -9.62
CA PHE A 102 -2.40 0.70 -11.01
C PHE A 102 -1.55 -0.23 -11.87
N ASN A 103 -2.14 -0.75 -12.94
CA ASN A 103 -1.41 -1.46 -13.99
C ASN A 103 -0.88 -0.51 -15.09
N GLN A 104 -0.24 -1.07 -16.12
CA GLN A 104 0.29 -0.34 -17.27
C GLN A 104 -0.76 0.51 -18.02
N GLU A 105 -2.04 0.12 -17.98
CA GLU A 105 -3.15 0.80 -18.64
C GLU A 105 -3.83 1.86 -17.72
N GLN A 106 -3.26 2.13 -16.54
CA GLN A 106 -3.83 3.00 -15.51
C GLN A 106 -5.18 2.52 -14.94
N PHE A 107 -5.50 1.24 -15.08
CA PHE A 107 -6.59 0.63 -14.34
C PHE A 107 -6.16 0.34 -12.91
N SER A 108 -7.00 0.71 -11.94
CA SER A 108 -6.77 0.38 -10.53
C SER A 108 -6.86 -1.13 -10.35
N VAL A 109 -5.75 -1.73 -9.91
CA VAL A 109 -5.65 -3.13 -9.50
C VAL A 109 -6.26 -3.28 -8.12
N PHE A 110 -5.91 -2.37 -7.20
CA PHE A 110 -6.55 -2.25 -5.90
C PHE A 110 -6.47 -0.83 -5.33
N CYS A 111 -7.36 -0.57 -4.39
CA CYS A 111 -7.40 0.64 -3.56
C CYS A 111 -7.54 0.21 -2.09
N VAL A 112 -6.64 0.67 -1.23
CA VAL A 112 -6.70 0.48 0.21
C VAL A 112 -6.84 1.85 0.85
N GLN A 113 -7.90 2.01 1.64
CA GLN A 113 -8.11 3.17 2.50
C GLN A 113 -7.98 2.73 3.95
N SER A 114 -7.26 3.51 4.75
CA SER A 114 -6.97 3.16 6.13
C SER A 114 -6.98 4.39 7.01
N VAL A 115 -7.44 4.20 8.25
CA VAL A 115 -7.33 5.19 9.30
C VAL A 115 -6.25 4.73 10.27
N VAL A 116 -5.25 5.57 10.48
CA VAL A 116 -4.13 5.29 11.39
C VAL A 116 -4.18 6.27 12.55
N VAL A 117 -4.07 5.77 13.78
CA VAL A 117 -3.99 6.61 14.98
C VAL A 117 -2.59 6.47 15.55
N VAL A 118 -1.88 7.58 15.64
CA VAL A 118 -0.54 7.68 16.23
C VAL A 118 -0.67 8.37 17.57
N SER A 119 -0.36 7.65 18.65
CA SER A 119 -0.43 8.11 20.06
C SER A 119 0.85 8.78 20.54
#